data_AF-A0A7K0YC33-F1
#
_entry.id   AF-A0A7K0YC33-F1
#
_cell.length_a   1.000
_cell.length_b   1.000
_cell.length_c   1.000
_cell.angle_alpha   90.00
_cell.angle_beta   90.00
_cell.angle_gamma   90.00
#
_symmetry.space_group_name_H-M   'P 1'
#
loop_
_entity.id
_entity.type
_entity.pdbx_description
1 polymer ?
#
loop_
_entity_poly.entity_id
_entity_poly.type
_entity_poly.pdbx_seq_one_letter_code
_entity_poly.pdbx_strand_id
1 'polypeptide(L)' 'MAGKRVIALTGAGISTDSGIPDYRGQGRVTRHPMTFDAFMGSQQAQIRYWARSYVGWSR' A
#
# COMPACT_ATOMS: atom_id res chain seq x y z
N MET A 1 2.83 -24.97 -19.94
CA MET A 1 1.70 -24.00 -19.87
C MET A 1 0.78 -24.08 -21.09
N ALA A 2 1.22 -24.60 -22.25
CA ALA A 2 0.36 -24.75 -23.42
C ALA A 2 -0.90 -25.58 -23.12
N GLY A 3 -2.06 -25.09 -23.56
CA GLY A 3 -3.36 -25.75 -23.42
C GLY A 3 -4.07 -25.58 -22.06
N LYS A 4 -3.52 -24.81 -21.10
CA LYS A 4 -4.15 -24.59 -19.78
C LYS A 4 -4.55 -23.12 -19.57
N ARG A 5 -5.69 -22.88 -18.91
CA ARG A 5 -6.06 -21.55 -18.41
C ARG A 5 -5.37 -21.33 -17.07
N VAL A 6 -4.60 -20.25 -16.96
CA VAL A 6 -3.82 -19.92 -15.75
C VAL A 6 -4.37 -18.62 -15.15
N ILE A 7 -4.53 -18.61 -13.83
CA ILE A 7 -4.81 -17.42 -13.04
C ILE A 7 -3.69 -17.28 -12.01
N ALA A 8 -3.20 -16.06 -11.83
CA ALA A 8 -2.28 -15.72 -10.75
C ALA A 8 -2.97 -14.70 -9.83
N LEU A 9 -2.86 -14.93 -8.53
CA LEU A 9 -3.22 -13.97 -7.49
C LEU A 9 -1.93 -13.55 -6.79
N THR A 10 -1.70 -12.24 -6.69
CA THR A 10 -0.50 -11.68 -6.07
C THR A 10 -0.88 -10.80 -4.90
N GLY A 11 0.04 -10.65 -3.96
CA GLY A 11 -0.06 -9.70 -2.86
C GLY A 11 1.19 -8.82 -2.80
N ALA A 12 1.29 -7.96 -1.80
CA ALA A 12 2.41 -7.02 -1.65
C ALA A 12 3.80 -7.70 -1.65
N GLY A 13 3.88 -8.96 -1.21
CA GLY A 13 5.12 -9.74 -1.16
C GLY A 13 5.87 -9.81 -2.49
N ILE A 14 5.16 -9.78 -3.63
CA ILE A 14 5.79 -9.84 -4.96
C ILE A 14 6.72 -8.64 -5.25
N SER A 15 6.55 -7.52 -4.53
CA SER A 15 7.29 -6.29 -4.76
C SER A 15 8.41 -6.04 -3.73
N THR A 16 8.60 -6.94 -2.77
CA THR A 16 9.55 -6.77 -1.66
C THR A 16 11.00 -6.70 -2.14
N ASP A 17 11.38 -7.59 -3.07
CA ASP A 17 12.71 -7.59 -3.69
C ASP A 17 12.98 -6.34 -4.54
N SER A 18 11.92 -5.60 -4.91
CA SER A 18 12.02 -4.31 -5.61
C SER A 18 12.09 -3.11 -4.66
N GLY A 19 12.24 -3.34 -3.35
CA GLY A 19 12.35 -2.30 -2.34
C GLY A 19 11.02 -1.74 -1.84
N ILE A 20 9.87 -2.30 -2.25
CA ILE A 20 8.56 -1.90 -1.72
C ILE A 20 8.19 -2.84 -0.57
N PRO A 21 8.14 -2.35 0.68
CA PRO A 21 7.87 -3.21 1.83
C PRO A 21 6.43 -3.76 1.76
N ASP A 22 6.27 -5.00 2.19
CA ASP A 22 4.95 -5.60 2.36
C ASP A 22 4.28 -5.16 3.68
N TYR A 23 3.12 -5.75 3.97
CA TYR A 23 2.37 -5.44 5.18
C TYR A 23 2.76 -6.27 6.40
N ARG A 24 3.34 -7.47 6.23
CA ARG A 24 3.43 -8.50 7.29
C ARG A 24 4.80 -9.20 7.42
N GLY A 25 5.75 -8.93 6.54
CA GLY A 25 7.10 -9.51 6.52
C GLY A 25 8.02 -9.02 7.63
N GLN A 26 9.19 -9.66 7.72
CA GLN A 26 10.22 -9.37 8.72
C GLN A 26 10.79 -7.95 8.53
N GLY A 27 11.06 -7.25 9.64
CA GLY A 27 11.62 -5.88 9.60
C GLY A 27 10.64 -4.77 9.21
N ARG A 28 9.35 -5.09 9.02
CA ARG A 28 8.33 -4.09 8.73
C ARG A 28 8.09 -3.15 9.90
N VAL A 29 7.70 -1.92 9.59
CA VAL A 29 7.20 -0.96 10.58
C VAL A 29 5.71 -1.23 10.82
N THR A 30 5.29 -1.37 12.08
CA THR A 30 3.87 -1.42 12.43
C THR A 30 3.20 -0.13 11.98
N ARG A 31 2.31 -0.22 10.99
CA ARG A 31 1.53 0.92 10.49
C ARG A 31 0.17 0.95 11.17
N HIS A 32 -0.30 2.15 11.48
CA HIS A 32 -1.67 2.43 11.87
C HIS A 32 -2.35 3.13 10.68
N PRO A 33 -2.90 2.37 9.72
CA PRO A 33 -3.52 2.96 8.55
C PRO A 33 -4.72 3.81 8.95
N MET A 34 -4.92 4.91 8.23
CA MET A 34 -6.14 5.70 8.36
C MET A 34 -7.33 4.84 7.95
N THR A 35 -8.34 4.73 8.81
CA THR A 35 -9.59 4.04 8.48
C THR A 35 -10.43 4.88 7.55
N PHE A 36 -11.33 4.22 6.81
CA PHE A 36 -12.27 4.90 5.93
C PHE A 36 -13.11 5.94 6.68
N ASP A 37 -13.65 5.57 7.86
CA ASP A 37 -14.48 6.47 8.66
C ASP A 37 -13.70 7.71 9.13
N ALA A 38 -12.45 7.53 9.55
CA ALA A 38 -11.60 8.66 9.95
C ALA A 38 -11.28 9.59 8.78
N PHE A 39 -11.15 9.05 7.57
CA PHE A 39 -10.94 9.83 6.35
C PHE A 39 -12.20 10.61 5.96
N MET A 40 -13.36 9.96 5.95
CA MET A 40 -14.63 10.59 5.58
C MET A 40 -15.11 11.61 6.61
N GLY A 41 -14.82 11.37 7.90
CA GLY A 41 -15.26 12.23 8.99
C GLY A 41 -14.46 13.53 9.17
N SER A 42 -13.40 13.79 8.41
CA SER A 42 -12.56 14.98 8.61
C SER A 42 -11.81 15.44 7.36
N GLN A 43 -12.05 16.69 6.93
CA GLN A 43 -11.29 17.33 5.85
C GLN A 43 -9.79 17.39 6.17
N GLN A 44 -9.41 17.65 7.42
CA GLN A 44 -8.00 17.63 7.82
C GLN A 44 -7.37 16.24 7.69
N ALA A 45 -8.13 15.17 7.97
CA ALA A 45 -7.65 13.80 7.72
C ALA A 45 -7.40 13.55 6.23
N GLN A 46 -8.28 14.01 5.36
CA GLN A 46 -8.11 13.90 3.90
C GLN A 46 -6.87 14.66 3.40
N ILE A 47 -6.68 15.90 3.86
CA ILE A 47 -5.49 16.71 3.54
C ILE A 47 -4.22 15.98 3.99
N ARG A 48 -4.17 15.49 5.24
CA ARG A 48 -3.01 14.75 5.76
C ARG A 48 -2.73 13.47 4.97
N TYR A 49 -3.76 12.74 4.56
CA TYR A 49 -3.63 11.53 3.76
C TYR A 49 -2.95 11.83 2.41
N TRP A 50 -3.46 12.82 1.67
CA TRP A 50 -2.92 13.17 0.36
C TRP A 50 -1.57 13.88 0.41
N ALA A 51 -1.31 14.69 1.45
CA ALA A 51 -0.01 15.34 1.62
C ALA A 51 1.15 14.34 1.72
N ARG A 52 0.96 13.20 2.39
CA ARG A 52 1.99 12.14 2.47
C ARG A 52 2.31 11.53 1.11
N SER A 53 1.28 11.25 0.30
CA SER A 53 1.46 10.70 -1.04
C SER A 53 2.14 11.69 -1.98
N TYR A 54 1.87 12.99 -1.79
CA TYR A 54 2.48 14.06 -2.58
C TYR A 54 4.00 14.18 -2.34
N VAL A 55 4.46 14.09 -1.10
CA VAL A 55 5.90 14.19 -0.77
C VAL A 55 6.72 13.05 -1.39
N GLY A 56 6.13 11.86 -1.55
CA GLY A 56 6.78 10.72 -2.22
C GLY A 56 6.85 10.84 -3.75
N TRP A 57 6.12 11.78 -4.35
CA TRP A 57 6.13 12.04 -5.78
C TRP A 57 7.20 13.09 -6.14
N SER A 58 8.47 12.72 -5.98
CA SER A 58 9.56 13.44 -6.67
C SER A 58 9.61 13.00 -8.12
N ARG A 59 9.92 13.94 -9.03
CA ARG A 59 10.37 13.62 -10.39
C ARG A 59 11.70 12.89 -10.34
#